data_AF-A0A0E3GRE1-F1
#
_entry.id   AF-A0A0E3GRE1-F1
#
_cell.length_a   1.000
_cell.length_b   1.000
_cell.length_c   1.000
_cell.angle_alpha   90.00
_cell.angle_beta   90.00
_cell.angle_gamma   90.00
#
_symmetry.space_group_name_H-M   'P 1'
#
loop_
_entity.id
_entity.type
_entity.pdbx_description
1 polymer ?
#
loop_
_entity_poly.entity_id
_entity_poly.type
_entity_poly.pdbx_seq_one_letter_code
_entity_poly.pdbx_strand_id
1 'polypeptide(L)'
;MKNELNVKQSQRETGNKIKEELSKYLQGMKVNVSYTNLNFKYGKGYTFYIYHNKNNYDYKKININYVEEIEIMDYVLFILECLNKNGKNIVEHISTAEEKYIIEILENTGVHNIYVFDGYLCDTKSDNQIDLSCIDSLNYDRVESKIEIVVDDEEFLVDLVQEEIIWTNEPDYDRENSETIDNDFMYKLCDKWNKIKNIWGILLYSHEDECLKIKDNETGNINDLVGKDDINYVKFNPKENKIYIEYDEDEYGFTGFELSTIGIEY
;
A
#
# COMPACT_ATOMS: atom_id res chain seq x y z
N MET A 1 -21.21 -12.64 -12.70
CA MET A 1 -20.17 -13.21 -13.61
C MET A 1 -20.19 -12.68 -15.04
N LYS A 2 -21.10 -13.03 -15.97
CA LYS A 2 -21.03 -12.54 -17.38
C LYS A 2 -21.16 -11.01 -17.53
N ASN A 3 -21.98 -10.35 -16.70
CA ASN A 3 -22.13 -8.88 -16.75
C ASN A 3 -20.92 -8.13 -16.16
N GLU A 4 -20.19 -8.70 -15.19
CA GLU A 4 -19.06 -8.00 -14.55
C GLU A 4 -17.79 -7.98 -15.42
N LEU A 5 -17.55 -9.08 -16.15
CA LEU A 5 -16.46 -9.16 -17.13
C LEU A 5 -16.65 -8.13 -18.25
N ASN A 6 -17.88 -7.99 -18.76
CA ASN A 6 -18.20 -7.02 -19.80
C ASN A 6 -18.01 -5.57 -19.32
N VAL A 7 -18.36 -5.26 -18.06
CA VAL A 7 -18.19 -3.91 -17.52
C VAL A 7 -16.71 -3.57 -17.27
N LYS A 8 -15.91 -4.51 -16.77
CA LYS A 8 -14.45 -4.33 -16.66
C LYS A 8 -13.80 -4.04 -18.01
N GLN A 9 -14.19 -4.80 -19.02
CA GLN A 9 -13.70 -4.63 -20.38
C GLN A 9 -14.14 -3.28 -20.96
N SER A 10 -15.41 -2.91 -20.81
CA SER A 10 -15.94 -1.62 -21.26
C SER A 10 -15.25 -0.43 -20.59
N GLN A 11 -15.01 -0.48 -19.27
CA GLN A 11 -14.28 0.56 -18.56
C GLN A 11 -12.86 0.71 -19.11
N ARG A 12 -12.13 -0.39 -19.32
CA ARG A 12 -10.78 -0.39 -19.91
C ARG A 12 -10.76 0.17 -21.33
N GLU A 13 -11.67 -0.29 -22.18
CA GLU A 13 -11.78 0.21 -23.56
C GLU A 13 -12.08 1.71 -23.60
N THR A 14 -12.98 2.18 -22.73
CA THR A 14 -13.34 3.59 -22.60
C THR A 14 -12.15 4.42 -22.09
N GLY A 15 -11.47 3.97 -21.04
CA GLY A 15 -10.29 4.67 -20.50
C GLY A 15 -9.13 4.77 -21.50
N ASN A 16 -8.88 3.69 -22.25
CA ASN A 16 -7.88 3.68 -23.32
C ASN A 16 -8.23 4.65 -24.45
N LYS A 17 -9.50 4.71 -24.88
CA LYS A 17 -9.96 5.68 -25.90
C LYS A 17 -9.79 7.12 -25.42
N ILE A 18 -10.12 7.42 -24.17
CA ILE A 18 -9.90 8.75 -23.58
C ILE A 18 -8.40 9.09 -23.59
N LYS A 19 -7.53 8.15 -23.16
CA LYS A 19 -6.07 8.33 -23.20
C LYS A 19 -5.57 8.61 -24.63
N GLU A 20 -6.05 7.87 -25.61
CA GLU A 20 -5.67 8.05 -27.02
C GLU A 20 -6.09 9.43 -27.55
N GLU A 21 -7.32 9.88 -27.26
CA GLU A 21 -7.78 11.21 -27.65
C GLU A 21 -7.01 12.32 -26.94
N LEU A 22 -6.82 12.23 -25.61
CA LEU A 22 -6.01 13.19 -24.86
C LEU A 22 -4.59 13.31 -25.42
N SER A 23 -3.98 12.19 -25.82
CA SER A 23 -2.63 12.18 -26.40
C SER A 23 -2.56 12.97 -27.73
N LYS A 24 -3.67 13.08 -28.46
CA LYS A 24 -3.74 13.92 -29.68
C LYS A 24 -3.82 15.41 -29.36
N TYR A 25 -4.56 15.78 -28.31
CA TYR A 25 -4.72 17.18 -27.87
C TYR A 25 -3.49 17.69 -27.12
N LEU A 26 -2.88 16.85 -26.29
CA LEU A 26 -1.74 17.18 -25.44
C LEU A 26 -0.42 16.77 -26.09
N GLN A 27 -0.19 17.24 -27.33
CA GLN A 27 1.02 16.89 -28.09
C GLN A 27 2.30 17.21 -27.31
N GLY A 28 3.20 16.24 -27.22
CA GLY A 28 4.45 16.38 -26.47
C GLY A 28 4.33 16.07 -24.97
N MET A 29 3.15 15.70 -24.48
CA MET A 29 2.94 15.18 -23.13
C MET A 29 2.68 13.68 -23.18
N LYS A 30 3.13 12.95 -22.15
CA LYS A 30 2.78 11.54 -21.95
C LYS A 30 1.47 11.48 -21.15
N VAL A 31 0.55 10.63 -21.58
CA VAL A 31 -0.73 10.39 -20.90
C VAL A 31 -0.80 8.92 -20.48
N ASN A 32 -0.95 8.67 -19.19
CA ASN A 32 -1.22 7.35 -18.63
C ASN A 32 -2.60 7.32 -17.97
N VAL A 33 -3.17 6.12 -17.89
CA VAL A 33 -4.46 5.87 -17.23
C VAL A 33 -4.32 4.66 -16.33
N SER A 34 -4.78 4.78 -15.09
CA SER A 34 -5.04 3.65 -14.20
C SER A 34 -6.54 3.53 -13.92
N TYR A 35 -6.94 2.35 -13.45
CA TYR A 35 -8.33 1.96 -13.32
C TYR A 35 -8.64 1.67 -11.86
N THR A 36 -9.49 2.47 -11.24
CA THR A 36 -9.88 2.29 -9.85
C THR A 36 -11.07 1.34 -9.72
N ASN A 37 -11.04 0.50 -8.68
CA ASN A 37 -12.14 -0.38 -8.25
C ASN A 37 -12.77 -1.23 -9.36
N LEU A 38 -11.94 -1.91 -10.16
CA LEU A 38 -12.40 -2.84 -11.21
C LEU A 38 -13.34 -3.95 -10.66
N ASN A 39 -13.31 -4.24 -9.36
CA ASN A 39 -14.02 -5.36 -8.71
C ASN A 39 -15.27 -4.99 -7.90
N PHE A 40 -15.66 -3.71 -7.74
CA PHE A 40 -16.78 -3.34 -6.84
C PHE A 40 -17.95 -2.60 -7.52
N LYS A 41 -19.11 -2.68 -6.87
CA LYS A 41 -20.41 -2.10 -7.29
C LYS A 41 -20.48 -0.58 -7.08
N TYR A 42 -19.62 -0.01 -6.24
CA TYR A 42 -19.57 1.42 -5.91
C TYR A 42 -18.19 2.00 -6.19
N GLY A 43 -18.15 3.13 -6.90
CA GLY A 43 -16.95 3.92 -7.12
C GLY A 43 -15.98 3.38 -8.18
N LYS A 44 -16.45 3.15 -9.42
CA LYS A 44 -15.58 2.87 -10.58
C LYS A 44 -15.03 4.17 -11.15
N GLY A 45 -13.79 4.16 -11.62
CA GLY A 45 -13.22 5.37 -12.19
C GLY A 45 -11.92 5.18 -12.95
N TYR A 46 -11.37 6.33 -13.30
CA TYR A 46 -10.12 6.51 -14.00
C TYR A 46 -9.25 7.44 -13.19
N THR A 47 -7.96 7.17 -13.18
CA THR A 47 -6.97 8.17 -12.80
C THR A 47 -6.10 8.43 -14.02
N PHE A 48 -6.16 9.66 -14.52
CA PHE A 48 -5.32 10.11 -15.63
C PHE A 48 -4.10 10.83 -15.08
N TYR A 49 -2.93 10.43 -15.58
CA TYR A 49 -1.63 11.00 -15.25
C TYR A 49 -1.11 11.73 -16.50
N ILE A 50 -0.97 13.05 -16.41
CA ILE A 50 -0.55 13.93 -17.51
C ILE A 50 0.84 14.46 -17.18
N TYR A 51 1.86 13.92 -17.82
CA TYR A 51 3.26 14.26 -17.55
C TYR A 51 3.66 15.51 -18.33
N HIS A 52 4.21 16.49 -17.63
CA HIS A 52 4.71 17.69 -18.26
C HIS A 52 6.08 17.41 -18.88
N ASN A 53 6.12 17.33 -20.21
CA ASN A 53 7.32 17.23 -21.05
C ASN A 53 7.92 15.81 -21.19
N LYS A 54 8.91 15.67 -22.09
CA LYS A 54 9.63 14.41 -22.40
C LYS A 54 10.29 13.72 -21.20
N ASN A 55 10.46 14.43 -20.09
CA ASN A 55 11.26 14.00 -18.96
C ASN A 55 10.51 13.02 -18.03
N ASN A 56 9.23 12.72 -18.25
CA ASN A 56 8.48 11.63 -17.55
C ASN A 56 8.41 11.69 -16.01
N TYR A 57 8.89 12.74 -15.34
CA TYR A 57 8.93 12.80 -13.87
C TYR A 57 7.67 13.44 -13.29
N ASP A 58 7.49 14.75 -13.48
CA ASP A 58 6.41 15.50 -12.85
C ASP A 58 5.09 15.34 -13.63
N TYR A 59 3.97 15.18 -12.92
CA TYR A 59 2.67 14.97 -13.56
C TYR A 59 1.49 15.58 -12.80
N LYS A 60 0.41 15.81 -13.55
CA LYS A 60 -0.91 16.15 -13.01
C LYS A 60 -1.78 14.90 -12.98
N LYS A 61 -2.35 14.61 -11.81
CA LYS A 61 -3.27 13.50 -11.55
C LYS A 61 -4.71 14.01 -11.52
N ILE A 62 -5.58 13.35 -12.29
CA ILE A 62 -7.00 13.68 -12.39
C ILE A 62 -7.82 12.42 -12.18
N ASN A 63 -8.61 12.37 -11.11
CA ASN A 63 -9.53 11.28 -10.83
C ASN A 63 -10.91 11.57 -11.42
N ILE A 64 -11.51 10.59 -12.08
CA ILE A 64 -12.82 10.75 -12.72
C ILE A 64 -13.63 9.48 -12.51
N ASN A 65 -14.90 9.65 -12.19
CA ASN A 65 -15.82 8.52 -12.09
C ASN A 65 -16.15 7.95 -13.47
N TYR A 66 -16.31 6.64 -13.54
CA TYR A 66 -16.85 5.95 -14.71
C TYR A 66 -18.37 6.13 -14.74
N VAL A 67 -18.83 6.74 -15.82
CA VAL A 67 -20.22 6.93 -16.19
C VAL A 67 -20.52 6.06 -17.41
N GLU A 68 -21.54 5.22 -17.30
CA GLU A 68 -22.04 4.40 -18.41
C GLU A 68 -22.69 5.31 -19.47
N GLU A 69 -22.51 4.99 -20.76
CA GLU A 69 -23.14 5.71 -21.90
C GLU A 69 -22.75 7.18 -22.12
N ILE A 70 -21.65 7.67 -21.52
CA ILE A 70 -21.14 9.02 -21.80
C ILE A 70 -20.25 9.04 -23.05
N GLU A 71 -20.23 10.17 -23.78
CA GLU A 71 -19.35 10.34 -24.93
C GLU A 71 -17.89 10.52 -24.49
N ILE A 72 -16.96 9.88 -25.21
CA ILE A 72 -15.51 9.98 -24.93
C ILE A 72 -15.04 11.43 -24.92
N MET A 73 -15.60 12.27 -25.80
CA MET A 73 -15.22 13.68 -25.90
C MET A 73 -15.64 14.51 -24.69
N ASP A 74 -16.72 14.14 -23.99
CA ASP A 74 -17.12 14.84 -22.76
C ASP A 74 -16.07 14.66 -21.67
N TYR A 75 -15.52 13.44 -21.51
CA TYR A 75 -14.38 13.21 -20.61
C TYR A 75 -13.16 14.02 -21.02
N VAL A 76 -12.82 14.00 -22.31
CA VAL A 76 -11.64 14.70 -22.83
C VAL A 76 -11.76 16.21 -22.54
N LEU A 77 -12.90 16.81 -22.86
CA LEU A 77 -13.15 18.24 -22.62
C LEU A 77 -13.09 18.58 -21.13
N PHE A 78 -13.69 17.74 -20.27
CA PHE A 78 -13.63 17.92 -18.82
C PHE A 78 -12.18 17.89 -18.28
N ILE A 79 -11.36 16.95 -18.75
CA ILE A 79 -9.95 16.83 -18.36
C ILE A 79 -9.16 18.06 -18.82
N LEU A 80 -9.35 18.48 -20.07
CA LEU A 80 -8.69 19.68 -20.61
C LEU A 80 -9.13 20.95 -19.86
N GLU A 81 -10.39 21.06 -19.48
CA GLU A 81 -10.88 22.16 -18.64
C GLU A 81 -10.23 22.16 -17.25
N CYS A 82 -10.15 20.98 -16.61
CA CYS A 82 -9.47 20.84 -15.32
C CYS A 82 -8.03 21.34 -15.41
N LEU A 83 -7.28 20.88 -16.42
CA LEU A 83 -5.88 21.27 -16.65
C LEU A 83 -5.71 22.78 -16.84
N ASN A 84 -6.62 23.43 -17.57
CA ASN A 84 -6.56 24.86 -17.85
C ASN A 84 -6.88 25.74 -16.65
N LYS A 85 -7.76 25.29 -15.75
CA LYS A 85 -8.24 26.11 -14.62
C LYS A 85 -7.49 25.86 -13.31
N ASN A 86 -6.48 24.98 -13.28
CA ASN A 86 -5.95 24.39 -12.03
C ASN A 86 -7.12 23.98 -11.12
N GLY A 87 -8.07 23.23 -11.68
CA GLY A 87 -9.31 22.87 -11.00
C GLY A 87 -9.05 22.09 -9.72
N LYS A 88 -9.98 22.13 -8.77
CA LYS A 88 -9.91 21.41 -7.47
C LYS A 88 -9.72 19.89 -7.58
N ASN A 89 -9.90 19.32 -8.77
CA ASN A 89 -9.77 17.89 -9.05
C ASN A 89 -8.37 17.49 -9.54
N ILE A 90 -7.41 18.43 -9.56
CA ILE A 90 -6.01 18.16 -9.91
C ILE A 90 -5.21 17.98 -8.63
N VAL A 91 -4.47 16.88 -8.56
CA VAL A 91 -3.35 16.69 -7.65
C VAL A 91 -2.07 16.80 -8.48
N GLU A 92 -1.15 17.67 -8.08
CA GLU A 92 0.16 17.78 -8.73
C GLU A 92 1.16 16.89 -8.00
N HIS A 93 1.85 16.03 -8.75
CA HIS A 93 3.01 15.29 -8.26
C HIS A 93 4.29 15.96 -8.75
N ILE A 94 5.19 16.22 -7.82
CA ILE A 94 6.51 16.77 -8.08
C ILE A 94 7.51 15.71 -7.66
N SER A 95 8.18 15.10 -8.62
CA SER A 95 9.10 14.01 -8.33
C SER A 95 10.34 14.53 -7.59
N THR A 96 10.76 13.76 -6.58
CA THR A 96 11.99 14.00 -5.80
C THR A 96 13.25 13.84 -6.67
N ALA A 97 14.41 14.26 -6.17
CA ALA A 97 15.66 14.06 -6.91
C ALA A 97 15.99 12.56 -7.03
N GLU A 98 15.66 11.81 -5.99
CA GLU A 98 15.80 10.37 -5.84
C GLU A 98 14.89 9.63 -6.82
N GLU A 99 13.60 10.00 -6.90
CA GLU A 99 12.67 9.44 -7.88
C GLU A 99 13.16 9.67 -9.32
N LYS A 100 13.61 10.90 -9.63
CA LYS A 100 14.18 11.24 -10.94
C LYS A 100 15.40 10.37 -11.26
N TYR A 101 16.29 10.21 -10.29
CA TYR A 101 17.51 9.42 -10.45
C TYR A 101 17.21 7.93 -10.67
N ILE A 102 16.26 7.36 -9.93
CA ILE A 102 15.81 5.98 -10.14
C ILE A 102 15.24 5.80 -11.54
N ILE A 103 14.32 6.68 -11.96
CA ILE A 103 13.73 6.59 -13.31
C ILE A 103 14.81 6.68 -14.38
N GLU A 104 15.80 7.56 -14.25
CA GLU A 104 16.95 7.63 -15.16
C GLU A 104 17.75 6.33 -15.19
N ILE A 105 17.98 5.68 -14.04
CA ILE A 105 18.66 4.38 -13.99
C ILE A 105 17.84 3.32 -14.76
N LEU A 106 16.53 3.21 -14.48
CA LEU A 106 15.66 2.23 -15.13
C LEU A 106 15.59 2.42 -16.65
N GLU A 107 15.48 3.67 -17.11
CA GLU A 107 15.48 3.99 -18.55
C GLU A 107 16.81 3.65 -19.22
N ASN A 108 17.94 3.88 -18.53
CA ASN A 108 19.28 3.59 -19.07
C ASN A 108 19.63 2.10 -19.09
N THR A 109 19.14 1.32 -18.12
CA THR A 109 19.33 -0.13 -18.08
C THR A 109 18.34 -0.88 -18.96
N GLY A 110 17.20 -0.25 -19.27
CA GLY A 110 16.19 -0.83 -20.15
C GLY A 110 15.39 -1.95 -19.49
N VAL A 111 15.30 -1.97 -18.16
CA VAL A 111 14.54 -2.97 -17.41
C VAL A 111 13.05 -2.89 -17.73
N HIS A 112 12.36 -4.03 -17.71
CA HIS A 112 10.97 -4.13 -18.13
C HIS A 112 9.99 -4.44 -17.01
N ASN A 113 10.43 -5.18 -15.99
CA ASN A 113 9.57 -5.58 -14.88
C ASN A 113 9.63 -4.66 -13.68
N ILE A 114 10.52 -3.66 -13.67
CA ILE A 114 10.60 -2.65 -12.61
C ILE A 114 10.18 -1.30 -13.19
N TYR A 115 9.27 -0.60 -12.51
CA TYR A 115 8.72 0.66 -12.99
C TYR A 115 8.32 1.57 -11.84
N VAL A 116 8.39 2.87 -12.07
CA VAL A 116 7.87 3.87 -11.14
C VAL A 116 6.44 4.23 -11.52
N PHE A 117 5.53 4.15 -10.55
CA PHE A 117 4.13 4.49 -10.71
C PHE A 117 3.57 5.19 -9.47
N ASP A 118 2.96 6.35 -9.64
CA ASP A 118 2.31 7.14 -8.57
C ASP A 118 3.25 7.47 -7.39
N GLY A 119 4.55 7.68 -7.65
CA GLY A 119 5.55 7.92 -6.60
C GLY A 119 6.15 6.65 -5.98
N TYR A 120 5.71 5.47 -6.39
CA TYR A 120 6.21 4.19 -5.90
C TYR A 120 7.10 3.49 -6.93
N LEU A 121 8.19 2.88 -6.48
CA LEU A 121 8.94 1.89 -7.28
C LEU A 121 8.30 0.53 -7.06
N CYS A 122 7.85 -0.07 -8.16
CA CYS A 122 7.17 -1.36 -8.15
C CYS A 122 7.92 -2.33 -9.06
N ASP A 123 7.81 -3.63 -8.76
CA ASP A 123 8.12 -4.68 -9.73
C ASP A 123 6.86 -5.49 -10.09
N THR A 124 6.89 -6.26 -11.18
CA THR A 124 5.73 -7.04 -11.66
C THR A 124 5.65 -8.46 -11.09
N LYS A 125 6.68 -8.90 -10.37
CA LYS A 125 6.87 -10.26 -9.85
C LYS A 125 6.52 -10.38 -8.37
N SER A 126 6.65 -9.30 -7.61
CA SER A 126 6.35 -9.19 -6.20
C SER A 126 5.29 -8.11 -5.96
N ASP A 127 4.65 -8.16 -4.79
CA ASP A 127 3.78 -7.09 -4.32
C ASP A 127 4.58 -5.99 -3.59
N ASN A 128 5.92 -6.08 -3.59
CA ASN A 128 6.78 -5.10 -2.93
C ASN A 128 6.72 -3.77 -3.68
N GLN A 129 6.54 -2.70 -2.91
CA GLN A 129 6.50 -1.33 -3.41
C GLN A 129 7.31 -0.46 -2.47
N ILE A 130 8.13 0.42 -3.03
CA ILE A 130 8.94 1.36 -2.26
C ILE A 130 8.40 2.76 -2.49
N ASP A 131 8.01 3.46 -1.42
CA ASP A 131 7.62 4.87 -1.50
C ASP A 131 8.85 5.75 -1.73
N LEU A 132 8.94 6.38 -2.90
CA LEU A 132 10.10 7.18 -3.29
C LEU A 132 10.09 8.60 -2.69
N SER A 133 9.02 8.97 -1.99
CA SER A 133 8.91 10.27 -1.32
C SER A 133 9.64 10.34 0.02
N CYS A 134 9.96 9.19 0.62
CA CYS A 134 10.56 9.05 1.96
C CYS A 134 11.94 8.37 1.94
N ILE A 135 12.70 8.47 0.84
CA ILE A 135 14.03 7.85 0.76
C ILE A 135 15.02 8.52 1.72
N ASP A 136 15.52 7.74 2.68
CA ASP A 136 16.58 8.14 3.60
C ASP A 136 17.97 8.01 2.97
N SER A 137 18.19 6.95 2.19
CA SER A 137 19.45 6.76 1.46
C SER A 137 19.26 5.95 0.18
N LEU A 138 20.09 6.25 -0.81
CA LEU A 138 20.09 5.59 -2.11
C LEU A 138 21.52 5.45 -2.62
N ASN A 139 21.87 4.23 -3.01
CA ASN A 139 23.18 3.92 -3.60
C ASN A 139 23.00 3.04 -4.84
N TYR A 140 23.62 3.42 -5.96
CA TYR A 140 23.57 2.65 -7.19
C TYR A 140 24.95 2.04 -7.49
N ASP A 141 25.07 0.72 -7.35
CA ASP A 141 26.22 -0.03 -7.84
C ASP A 141 26.02 -0.36 -9.32
N ARG A 142 26.69 0.42 -10.17
CA ARG A 142 26.66 0.24 -11.62
C ARG A 142 27.33 -1.07 -12.08
N VAL A 143 28.31 -1.58 -11.35
CA VAL A 143 29.03 -2.81 -11.73
C VAL A 143 28.13 -4.02 -11.55
N GLU A 144 27.52 -4.12 -10.38
CA GLU A 144 26.59 -5.20 -10.04
C GLU A 144 25.16 -4.96 -10.58
N SER A 145 24.89 -3.76 -11.10
CA SER A 145 23.56 -3.33 -11.57
C SER A 145 22.49 -3.45 -10.48
N LYS A 146 22.80 -2.94 -9.29
CA LYS A 146 21.96 -3.00 -8.10
C LYS A 146 21.74 -1.62 -7.50
N ILE A 147 20.52 -1.35 -7.05
CA ILE A 147 20.19 -0.13 -6.29
C ILE A 147 19.86 -0.55 -4.86
N GLU A 148 20.58 -0.01 -3.90
CA GLU A 148 20.28 -0.12 -2.48
C GLU A 148 19.47 1.12 -2.10
N ILE A 149 18.29 0.91 -1.51
CA ILE A 149 17.38 1.98 -1.10
C ILE A 149 17.01 1.76 0.36
N VAL A 150 17.03 2.82 1.16
CA VAL A 150 16.56 2.81 2.55
C VAL A 150 15.41 3.79 2.71
N VAL A 151 14.31 3.33 3.30
CA VAL A 151 13.09 4.11 3.60
C VAL A 151 12.62 3.75 5.00
N ASP A 152 12.55 4.71 5.92
CA ASP A 152 12.00 4.52 7.27
C ASP A 152 12.60 3.30 8.03
N ASP A 153 13.93 3.16 7.99
CA ASP A 153 14.71 2.02 8.53
C ASP A 153 14.51 0.67 7.80
N GLU A 154 13.73 0.60 6.72
CA GLU A 154 13.61 -0.55 5.82
C GLU A 154 14.64 -0.46 4.68
N GLU A 155 15.33 -1.56 4.40
CA GLU A 155 16.39 -1.70 3.40
C GLU A 155 15.89 -2.58 2.25
N PHE A 156 15.97 -2.05 1.04
CA PHE A 156 15.60 -2.72 -0.18
C PHE A 156 16.79 -2.81 -1.13
N LEU A 157 16.89 -3.94 -1.81
CA LEU A 157 17.81 -4.17 -2.91
C LEU A 157 17.00 -4.35 -4.19
N VAL A 158 17.18 -3.43 -5.11
CA VAL A 158 16.62 -3.48 -6.46
C VAL A 158 17.66 -4.13 -7.38
N ASP A 159 17.43 -5.39 -7.76
CA ASP A 159 18.30 -6.10 -8.69
C ASP A 159 17.82 -5.85 -10.12
N LEU A 160 18.58 -5.07 -10.88
CA LEU A 160 18.21 -4.70 -12.26
C LEU A 160 18.49 -5.82 -13.27
N VAL A 161 19.26 -6.84 -12.90
CA VAL A 161 19.54 -8.01 -13.76
C VAL A 161 18.42 -9.03 -13.63
N GLN A 162 18.01 -9.32 -12.39
CA GLN A 162 16.86 -10.19 -12.12
C GLN A 162 15.54 -9.45 -12.29
N GLU A 163 15.54 -8.11 -12.36
CA GLU A 163 14.37 -7.25 -12.42
C GLU A 163 13.36 -7.56 -11.30
N GLU A 164 13.83 -7.49 -10.05
CA GLU A 164 13.05 -7.70 -8.84
C GLU A 164 13.46 -6.74 -7.73
N ILE A 165 12.52 -6.47 -6.81
CA ILE A 165 12.74 -5.72 -5.58
C ILE A 165 12.77 -6.71 -4.42
N ILE A 166 13.92 -6.76 -3.73
CA ILE A 166 14.16 -7.63 -2.59
C ILE A 166 14.17 -6.76 -1.34
N TRP A 167 13.35 -7.10 -0.35
CA TRP A 167 13.43 -6.49 0.97
C TRP A 167 14.55 -7.19 1.77
N THR A 168 15.70 -6.53 1.95
CA THR A 168 16.92 -7.20 2.47
C THR A 168 16.99 -7.26 3.98
N ASN A 169 16.34 -6.31 4.66
CA ASN A 169 16.16 -6.33 6.09
C ASN A 169 14.70 -6.58 6.45
N GLU A 170 13.96 -7.31 5.59
CA GLU A 170 12.57 -7.68 5.83
C GLU A 170 12.44 -8.03 7.31
N PRO A 171 11.65 -7.26 8.09
CA PRO A 171 11.45 -7.60 9.49
C PRO A 171 11.03 -9.05 9.47
N ASP A 172 11.74 -9.96 10.14
CA ASP A 172 11.49 -11.41 10.10
C ASP A 172 9.98 -11.69 10.19
N TYR A 173 9.31 -11.72 9.04
CA TYR A 173 7.91 -12.04 8.87
C TYR A 173 7.94 -13.49 8.47
N ASP A 174 8.40 -14.30 9.40
CA ASP A 174 8.58 -15.71 9.27
C ASP A 174 7.19 -16.38 9.13
N ARG A 175 6.59 -16.24 7.93
CA ARG A 175 5.34 -16.92 7.53
C ARG A 175 5.56 -18.43 7.44
N GLU A 176 6.80 -18.90 7.46
CA GLU A 176 7.15 -20.32 7.53
C GLU A 176 7.36 -20.84 8.97
N ASN A 177 7.46 -19.96 9.98
CA ASN A 177 7.37 -20.30 11.40
C ASN A 177 6.10 -19.72 12.03
N SER A 178 4.94 -19.87 11.37
CA SER A 178 3.67 -19.65 12.07
C SER A 178 3.55 -20.69 13.20
N GLU A 179 3.96 -20.33 14.43
CA GLU A 179 3.50 -21.05 15.61
C GLU A 179 1.96 -21.07 15.48
N THR A 180 1.38 -22.27 15.50
CA THR A 180 -0.08 -22.40 15.49
C THR A 180 -0.62 -21.59 16.66
N ILE A 181 -1.62 -20.74 16.43
CA ILE A 181 -2.26 -19.96 17.49
C ILE A 181 -3.07 -20.94 18.34
N ASP A 182 -2.38 -21.54 19.30
CA ASP A 182 -2.92 -22.47 20.28
C ASP A 182 -2.88 -21.84 21.68
N ASN A 183 -3.36 -22.58 22.68
CA ASN A 183 -3.44 -22.08 24.04
C ASN A 183 -2.04 -21.76 24.61
N ASP A 184 -1.03 -22.56 24.26
CA ASP A 184 0.35 -22.35 24.73
C ASP A 184 0.96 -21.08 24.12
N PHE A 185 0.68 -20.81 22.84
CA PHE A 185 1.03 -19.56 22.18
C PHE A 185 0.40 -18.36 22.90
N MET A 186 -0.90 -18.42 23.21
CA MET A 186 -1.60 -17.33 23.89
C MET A 186 -1.06 -17.06 25.30
N TYR A 187 -0.72 -18.11 26.05
CA TYR A 187 -0.04 -17.96 27.34
C TYR A 187 1.34 -17.32 27.20
N LYS A 188 2.15 -17.77 26.24
CA LYS A 188 3.47 -17.17 25.96
C LYS A 188 3.35 -15.69 25.56
N LEU A 189 2.33 -15.32 24.78
CA LEU A 189 2.06 -13.94 24.39
C LEU A 189 1.77 -13.07 25.61
N CYS A 190 0.86 -13.52 26.49
CA CYS A 190 0.55 -12.82 27.74
C CYS A 190 1.80 -12.67 28.62
N ASP A 191 2.60 -13.73 28.76
CA ASP A 191 3.85 -13.71 29.54
C ASP A 191 4.88 -12.72 28.98
N LYS A 192 4.99 -12.62 27.65
CA LYS A 192 5.89 -11.66 26.99
C LYS A 192 5.41 -10.22 27.24
N TRP A 193 4.13 -9.94 27.03
CA TRP A 193 3.55 -8.63 27.27
C TRP A 193 3.71 -8.17 28.72
N ASN A 194 3.35 -9.03 29.68
CA ASN A 194 3.33 -8.71 31.10
C ASN A 194 4.74 -8.50 31.70
N LYS A 195 5.81 -8.82 30.96
CA LYS A 195 7.19 -8.51 31.35
C LYS A 195 7.61 -7.07 31.00
N ILE A 196 6.87 -6.38 30.14
CA ILE A 196 7.15 -4.98 29.80
C ILE A 196 6.89 -4.11 31.04
N LYS A 197 7.80 -3.18 31.30
CA LYS A 197 7.66 -2.22 32.41
C LYS A 197 6.73 -1.08 32.00
N ASN A 198 5.94 -0.58 32.96
CA ASN A 198 5.06 0.59 32.81
C ASN A 198 3.93 0.39 31.78
N ILE A 199 3.35 -0.80 31.70
CA ILE A 199 2.14 -1.05 30.90
C ILE A 199 0.87 -0.62 31.65
N TRP A 200 -0.07 0.00 30.94
CA TRP A 200 -1.38 0.38 31.50
C TRP A 200 -2.31 -0.83 31.73
N GLY A 201 -2.15 -1.89 30.92
CA GLY A 201 -3.00 -3.08 30.98
C GLY A 201 -2.20 -4.38 30.98
N ILE A 202 -2.68 -5.38 31.72
CA ILE A 202 -2.14 -6.74 31.80
C ILE A 202 -2.94 -7.63 30.84
N LEU A 203 -2.26 -8.35 29.96
CA LEU A 203 -2.90 -9.36 29.11
C LEU A 203 -3.15 -10.63 29.91
N LEU A 204 -4.34 -11.19 29.74
CA LEU A 204 -4.80 -12.43 30.34
C LEU A 204 -5.38 -13.32 29.24
N TYR A 205 -5.19 -14.63 29.37
CA TYR A 205 -5.84 -15.61 28.50
C TYR A 205 -6.73 -16.53 29.32
N SER A 206 -8.02 -16.61 28.98
CA SER A 206 -8.99 -17.53 29.59
C SER A 206 -9.04 -18.81 28.78
N HIS A 207 -8.55 -19.93 29.33
CA HIS A 207 -8.65 -21.22 28.66
C HIS A 207 -10.09 -21.77 28.65
N GLU A 208 -10.94 -21.39 29.61
CA GLU A 208 -12.34 -21.81 29.64
C GLU A 208 -13.16 -21.14 28.53
N ASP A 209 -12.89 -19.86 28.25
CA ASP A 209 -13.60 -19.09 27.23
C ASP A 209 -12.83 -19.02 25.89
N GLU A 210 -11.63 -19.60 25.83
CA GLU A 210 -10.64 -19.44 24.77
C GLU A 210 -10.47 -17.99 24.27
N CYS A 211 -10.45 -17.02 25.20
CA CYS A 211 -10.50 -15.59 24.88
C CYS A 211 -9.31 -14.83 25.47
N LEU A 212 -8.73 -13.94 24.66
CA LEU A 212 -7.75 -12.95 25.11
C LEU A 212 -8.47 -11.79 25.77
N LYS A 213 -8.00 -11.39 26.95
CA LYS A 213 -8.58 -10.33 27.78
C LYS A 213 -7.51 -9.34 28.21
N ILE A 214 -7.91 -8.11 28.49
CA ILE A 214 -7.04 -7.12 29.12
C ILE A 214 -7.61 -6.67 30.45
N LYS A 215 -6.74 -6.63 31.46
CA LYS A 215 -7.01 -6.04 32.76
C LYS A 215 -6.35 -4.67 32.83
N ASP A 216 -7.15 -3.63 32.97
CA ASP A 216 -6.67 -2.28 33.24
C ASP A 216 -6.07 -2.21 34.66
N ASN A 217 -4.82 -1.75 34.79
CA ASN A 217 -4.12 -1.66 36.07
C ASN A 217 -4.65 -0.53 36.98
N GLU A 218 -5.22 0.53 36.41
CA GLU A 218 -5.77 1.66 37.17
C GLU A 218 -7.16 1.35 37.70
N THR A 219 -8.05 0.84 36.83
CA THR A 219 -9.45 0.58 37.19
C THR A 219 -9.68 -0.82 37.73
N GLY A 220 -8.80 -1.77 37.42
CA GLY A 220 -8.94 -3.18 37.76
C GLY A 220 -9.97 -3.93 36.91
N ASN A 221 -10.63 -3.25 35.97
CA ASN A 221 -11.62 -3.83 35.07
C ASN A 221 -10.96 -4.80 34.09
N ILE A 222 -11.67 -5.87 33.77
CA ILE A 222 -11.25 -6.88 32.79
C ILE A 222 -12.23 -6.82 31.63
N ASN A 223 -11.70 -6.62 30.42
CA ASN A 223 -12.48 -6.60 29.19
C ASN A 223 -11.99 -7.71 28.26
N ASP A 224 -12.94 -8.36 27.59
CA ASP A 224 -12.65 -9.31 26.51
C ASP A 224 -12.13 -8.53 25.29
N LEU A 225 -11.11 -9.05 24.62
CA LEU A 225 -10.55 -8.45 23.40
C LEU A 225 -10.98 -9.23 22.17
N VAL A 226 -10.63 -10.51 22.11
CA VAL A 226 -10.85 -11.34 20.92
C VAL A 226 -10.83 -12.83 21.29
N GLY A 227 -11.69 -13.62 20.65
CA GLY A 227 -11.70 -15.07 20.76
C GLY A 227 -10.51 -15.67 19.99
N LYS A 228 -9.84 -16.69 20.53
CA LYS A 228 -8.67 -17.32 19.89
C LYS A 228 -8.97 -17.77 18.46
N ASP A 229 -10.16 -18.35 18.26
CA ASP A 229 -10.56 -18.92 16.98
C ASP A 229 -10.79 -17.86 15.89
N ASP A 230 -10.99 -16.60 16.29
CA ASP A 230 -11.14 -15.48 15.37
C ASP A 230 -9.79 -14.85 15.00
N ILE A 231 -8.70 -15.20 15.69
CA ILE A 231 -7.38 -14.60 15.46
C ILE A 231 -6.73 -15.24 14.24
N ASN A 232 -6.47 -14.41 13.23
CA ASN A 232 -5.76 -14.80 12.02
C ASN A 232 -4.25 -14.61 12.15
N TYR A 233 -3.81 -13.58 12.87
CA TYR A 233 -2.40 -13.23 12.97
C TYR A 233 -2.09 -12.46 14.26
N VAL A 234 -0.91 -12.71 14.83
CA VAL A 234 -0.37 -11.97 15.98
C VAL A 234 1.08 -11.60 15.72
N LYS A 235 1.41 -10.32 15.90
CA LYS A 235 2.78 -9.81 15.84
C LYS A 235 3.14 -9.11 17.14
N PHE A 236 4.20 -9.55 17.80
CA PHE A 236 4.79 -8.81 18.91
C PHE A 236 6.01 -8.03 18.42
N ASN A 237 5.98 -6.70 18.53
CA ASN A 237 7.12 -5.82 18.28
C ASN A 237 7.77 -5.46 19.63
N PRO A 238 8.87 -6.14 20.03
CA PRO A 238 9.52 -5.89 21.31
C PRO A 238 10.29 -4.57 21.36
N LYS A 239 10.67 -3.98 20.21
CA LYS A 239 11.37 -2.69 20.18
C LYS A 239 10.42 -1.54 20.51
N GLU A 240 9.20 -1.62 20.02
CA GLU A 240 8.16 -0.60 20.23
C GLU A 240 7.23 -0.91 21.41
N ASN A 241 7.36 -2.09 22.02
CA ASN A 241 6.45 -2.59 23.06
C ASN A 241 4.98 -2.60 22.59
N LYS A 242 4.77 -3.17 21.41
CA LYS A 242 3.45 -3.26 20.77
C LYS A 242 3.10 -4.70 20.41
N ILE A 243 1.81 -5.03 20.49
CA ILE A 243 1.23 -6.24 19.92
C ILE A 243 0.23 -5.81 18.86
N TYR A 244 0.35 -6.35 17.65
CA TYR A 244 -0.67 -6.27 16.62
C TYR A 244 -1.40 -7.60 16.54
N ILE A 245 -2.73 -7.57 16.54
CA ILE A 245 -3.57 -8.76 16.38
C ILE A 245 -4.54 -8.50 15.24
N GLU A 246 -4.54 -9.38 14.25
CA GLU A 246 -5.52 -9.42 13.16
C GLU A 246 -6.53 -10.52 13.44
N TYR A 247 -7.80 -10.22 13.26
CA TYR A 247 -8.90 -11.15 13.49
C TYR A 247 -10.01 -11.00 12.45
N ASP A 248 -10.89 -11.98 12.38
CA ASP A 248 -12.09 -11.94 11.53
C ASP A 248 -12.95 -10.70 11.85
N GLU A 249 -13.50 -10.04 10.82
CA GLU A 249 -14.28 -8.80 10.98
C GLU A 249 -15.30 -8.88 12.13
N ASP A 250 -15.16 -8.00 13.13
CA ASP A 250 -16.05 -7.96 14.28
C ASP A 250 -17.41 -7.32 13.96
N GLU A 251 -18.30 -7.24 14.95
CA GLU A 251 -19.64 -6.65 14.78
C GLU A 251 -19.63 -5.15 14.42
N TYR A 252 -18.49 -4.47 14.57
CA TYR A 252 -18.29 -3.04 14.28
C TYR A 252 -17.49 -2.80 12.99
N GLY A 253 -17.01 -3.86 12.32
CA GLY A 253 -16.25 -3.78 11.07
C GLY A 253 -14.74 -3.67 11.26
N PHE A 254 -14.21 -3.88 12.48
CA PHE A 254 -12.77 -3.91 12.72
C PHE A 254 -12.21 -5.29 12.41
N THR A 255 -11.01 -5.32 11.83
CA THR A 255 -10.31 -6.56 11.44
C THR A 255 -9.01 -6.77 12.21
N GLY A 256 -8.77 -5.94 13.23
CA GLY A 256 -7.53 -5.97 13.98
C GLY A 256 -7.52 -4.96 15.13
N PHE A 257 -6.49 -5.03 15.96
CA PHE A 257 -6.14 -3.97 16.89
C PHE A 257 -4.62 -3.97 17.17
N GLU A 258 -4.11 -2.80 17.57
CA GLU A 258 -2.79 -2.62 18.13
C GLU A 258 -2.89 -2.34 19.63
N LEU A 259 -2.22 -3.15 20.44
CA LEU A 259 -2.02 -2.93 21.86
C LEU A 259 -0.64 -2.31 22.10
N SER A 260 -0.60 -1.16 22.77
CA SER A 260 0.62 -0.44 23.13
C SER A 260 0.70 -0.16 24.64
N THR A 261 1.85 0.36 25.09
CA THR A 261 2.06 0.71 26.51
C THR A 261 1.15 1.82 27.03
N ILE A 262 0.41 2.50 26.15
CA ILE A 262 -0.50 3.61 26.49
C ILE A 262 -1.98 3.33 26.21
N GLY A 263 -2.33 2.33 25.39
CA GLY A 263 -3.73 2.04 25.05
C GLY A 263 -3.92 0.88 24.07
N ILE A 264 -5.16 0.71 23.59
CA ILE A 264 -5.53 -0.12 22.44
C ILE A 264 -6.05 0.81 21.35
N GLU A 265 -5.66 0.55 20.10
CA GLU A 265 -6.15 1.21 18.90
C GLU A 265 -6.74 0.14 17.96
N TYR A 266 -7.94 0.37 17.43
CA TYR A 266 -8.68 -0.54 16.53
C TYR A 266 -8.59 -0.06 15.08
#